data_AF-A0A0Q8DFG8-F1
#
_entry.id   AF-A0A0Q8DFG8-F1
#
_cell.length_a   1.000
_cell.length_b   1.000
_cell.length_c   1.000
_cell.angle_alpha   90.00
_cell.angle_beta   90.00
_cell.angle_gamma   90.00
#
_symmetry.space_group_name_H-M   'P 1'
#
loop_
_entity.id
_entity.type
_entity.pdbx_description
1 polymer ?
#
loop_
_entity_poly.entity_id
_entity_poly.type
_entity_poly.pdbx_seq_one_letter_code
_entity_poly.pdbx_strand_id
1 'polypeptide(L)'
;MAEKWTIKLDRLFVHDADEDGTFSDGDEPYIVPIGFRSKFRTPNSTSVFWKGVLDDDWASGIDDHESKAIPAGQGELVFKGVSRPTVQEVLGGQMPEILGAIVLVFESDATPFNAIRSIVEDVRSALRTELKRLVEGGALSLTDPEPDIEQAVKNVRAATELTTGEKIELFLLSWTDPDDIVGIHPLTFAAVQGSGLPIPVLSDRDLNLRFKPSGIDYEIQGRLIGGSEGVGWESLGGVLTSDPAIVSWGPNRLDIFVRGEDNAMYQKLWNGSWHGWTSLGGKLTSAPAATSWASGRIDVFARGEDKAMYHKWFNGSWHGWESLGGTLTSGPAAASWGSGRIDTFVRGTDGALWHKWFDGAWHDWESLGGQIIGDPAVASWGSGRLDVFARGTDNALWHKWFDGAWHDWQSLGGVLTASPGVTSWASGRLDVVVRGGDNGCYHKLFNGEWLDWEVLGGKFSSGLDIASWGPKRLDLVGRGMDNACYHAWYDNTFTGNGWS
;
A
#
# COMPACT_ATOMS: atom_id res chain seq x y z
N MET A 1 -2.96 -14.44 -12.33
CA MET A 1 -2.68 -14.55 -10.88
C MET A 1 -3.99 -14.26 -10.17
N ALA A 2 -4.36 -15.08 -9.19
CA ALA A 2 -5.60 -14.89 -8.46
C ALA A 2 -5.42 -13.76 -7.45
N GLU A 3 -6.30 -12.76 -7.48
CA GLU A 3 -6.19 -11.66 -6.54
C GLU A 3 -6.79 -12.04 -5.19
N LYS A 4 -6.16 -11.54 -4.12
CA LYS A 4 -6.69 -11.63 -2.77
C LYS A 4 -7.35 -10.30 -2.40
N TRP A 5 -8.67 -10.34 -2.27
CA TRP A 5 -9.46 -9.19 -1.85
C TRP A 5 -9.97 -9.42 -0.44
N THR A 6 -10.03 -8.35 0.35
CA THR A 6 -10.53 -8.41 1.72
C THR A 6 -11.41 -7.20 2.01
N ILE A 7 -12.60 -7.46 2.55
CA ILE A 7 -13.42 -6.42 3.15
C ILE A 7 -13.22 -6.52 4.66
N LYS A 8 -12.79 -5.41 5.26
CA LYS A 8 -12.71 -5.26 6.71
C LYS A 8 -13.75 -4.23 7.13
N LEU A 9 -14.56 -4.58 8.12
CA LEU A 9 -15.42 -3.64 8.83
C LEU A 9 -14.71 -3.29 10.14
N ASP A 10 -14.49 -2.00 10.39
CA ASP A 10 -13.62 -1.53 11.46
C ASP A 10 -14.39 -0.84 12.60
N ARG A 11 -15.54 -0.20 12.32
CA ARG A 11 -16.39 0.40 13.37
C ARG A 11 -17.87 0.33 13.06
N LEU A 12 -18.67 0.13 14.11
CA LEU A 12 -20.12 0.31 14.11
C LEU A 12 -20.45 1.49 15.05
N PHE A 13 -21.33 2.38 14.58
CA PHE A 13 -21.91 3.49 15.32
C PHE A 13 -23.43 3.30 15.37
N VAL A 14 -24.02 3.59 16.52
CA VAL A 14 -25.47 3.59 16.72
C VAL A 14 -25.91 4.99 17.15
N HIS A 15 -26.94 5.53 16.50
CA HIS A 15 -27.56 6.80 16.82
C HIS A 15 -29.07 6.63 16.91
N ASP A 16 -29.72 7.23 17.90
CA ASP A 16 -31.18 7.26 17.95
C ASP A 16 -31.75 8.30 16.95
N ALA A 17 -32.95 8.05 16.45
CA ALA A 17 -33.80 9.06 15.87
C ALA A 17 -35.18 9.05 16.55
N ASP A 18 -35.26 9.48 17.80
CA ASP A 18 -36.03 10.65 18.25
C ASP A 18 -35.97 10.75 19.80
N GLU A 19 -36.28 11.92 20.37
CA GLU A 19 -35.96 12.42 21.73
C GLU A 19 -36.49 11.66 22.98
N ASP A 20 -36.84 10.37 22.92
CA ASP A 20 -37.64 9.73 23.98
C ASP A 20 -36.90 8.69 24.86
N GLY A 21 -35.64 8.34 24.54
CA GLY A 21 -34.61 7.98 25.52
C GLY A 21 -34.85 6.79 26.46
N THR A 22 -35.25 5.61 25.97
CA THR A 22 -35.01 4.34 26.70
C THR A 22 -34.74 3.16 25.74
N PHE A 23 -33.48 2.72 25.64
CA PHE A 23 -33.16 1.31 25.39
C PHE A 23 -33.55 0.52 26.64
N SER A 24 -34.36 -0.53 26.51
CA SER A 24 -34.40 -1.57 27.54
C SER A 24 -33.13 -2.39 27.40
N ASP A 25 -32.40 -2.59 28.49
CA ASP A 25 -31.20 -3.45 28.56
C ASP A 25 -31.43 -4.77 27.77
N GLY A 26 -30.92 -4.88 26.53
CA GLY A 26 -31.22 -6.05 25.70
C GLY A 26 -30.74 -6.13 24.25
N ASP A 27 -30.49 -5.04 23.52
CA ASP A 27 -30.48 -5.16 22.05
C ASP A 27 -29.06 -5.23 21.41
N GLU A 28 -28.68 -6.41 20.91
CA GLU A 28 -27.37 -6.67 20.30
C GLU A 28 -27.43 -6.68 18.75
N PRO A 29 -26.68 -5.80 18.05
CA PRO A 29 -26.62 -5.84 16.59
C PRO A 29 -25.69 -6.96 16.08
N TYR A 30 -26.25 -7.91 15.34
CA TYR A 30 -25.49 -8.93 14.62
C TYR A 30 -25.20 -8.50 13.16
N ILE A 31 -24.06 -8.91 12.62
CA ILE A 31 -23.66 -8.60 11.23
C ILE A 31 -23.51 -9.93 10.49
N VAL A 32 -24.29 -10.20 9.43
CA VAL A 32 -24.23 -11.51 8.73
C VAL A 32 -23.73 -11.36 7.29
N PRO A 33 -22.40 -11.36 7.07
CA PRO A 33 -21.85 -11.06 5.76
C PRO A 33 -22.00 -12.25 4.79
N ILE A 34 -22.61 -12.01 3.62
CA ILE A 34 -22.90 -13.05 2.61
C ILE A 34 -22.05 -12.86 1.36
N GLY A 35 -20.91 -13.55 1.32
CA GLY A 35 -20.13 -13.66 0.09
C GLY A 35 -20.77 -14.59 -0.94
N PHE A 36 -21.10 -14.09 -2.13
CA PHE A 36 -21.48 -14.96 -3.26
C PHE A 36 -20.85 -14.50 -4.58
N ARG A 37 -20.62 -15.46 -5.47
CA ARG A 37 -20.05 -15.25 -6.81
C ARG A 37 -21.06 -15.66 -7.88
N SER A 38 -20.99 -15.00 -9.03
CA SER A 38 -21.94 -15.21 -10.14
C SER A 38 -21.61 -16.41 -11.04
N LYS A 39 -20.36 -16.90 -11.10
CA LYS A 39 -19.95 -18.04 -11.95
C LYS A 39 -19.73 -19.36 -11.18
N PHE A 40 -19.92 -20.48 -11.89
CA PHE A 40 -19.54 -21.82 -11.45
C PHE A 40 -18.05 -21.87 -11.09
N ARG A 41 -17.71 -22.62 -10.04
CA ARG A 41 -16.32 -22.83 -9.58
C ARG A 41 -15.42 -23.20 -10.75
N THR A 42 -14.41 -22.37 -11.05
CA THR A 42 -13.27 -22.83 -11.85
C THR A 42 -12.36 -23.70 -10.97
N PRO A 43 -11.55 -24.61 -11.53
CA PRO A 43 -10.64 -25.47 -10.77
C PRO A 43 -9.65 -24.72 -9.84
N ASN A 44 -9.43 -23.43 -10.11
CA ASN A 44 -8.51 -22.57 -9.37
C ASN A 44 -9.20 -21.66 -8.32
N SER A 45 -10.54 -21.72 -8.20
CA SER A 45 -11.33 -20.90 -7.28
C SER A 45 -11.45 -21.58 -5.91
N THR A 46 -10.81 -21.05 -4.86
CA THR A 46 -10.64 -21.83 -3.61
C THR A 46 -11.55 -21.52 -2.43
N SER A 47 -12.22 -20.37 -2.30
CA SER A 47 -13.38 -20.17 -1.38
C SER A 47 -13.71 -18.69 -1.14
N VAL A 48 -14.93 -18.43 -0.67
CA VAL A 48 -15.28 -17.25 0.14
C VAL A 48 -15.65 -17.78 1.51
N PHE A 49 -14.98 -17.30 2.54
CA PHE A 49 -15.32 -17.66 3.91
C PHE A 49 -15.30 -16.40 4.77
N TRP A 50 -16.30 -16.31 5.63
CA TRP A 50 -16.25 -15.42 6.77
C TRP A 50 -15.26 -15.98 7.78
N LYS A 51 -14.40 -15.12 8.32
CA LYS A 51 -13.55 -15.47 9.45
C LYS A 51 -14.09 -14.74 10.68
N GLY A 52 -14.93 -15.44 11.44
CA GLY A 52 -15.54 -14.97 12.68
C GLY A 52 -16.78 -15.79 13.06
N VAL A 53 -17.10 -15.84 14.35
CA VAL A 53 -18.46 -16.08 14.85
C VAL A 53 -18.79 -14.78 15.55
N LEU A 54 -19.85 -14.10 15.13
CA LEU A 54 -20.38 -12.97 15.88
C LEU A 54 -21.36 -13.58 16.87
N ASP A 55 -20.82 -14.14 17.95
CA ASP A 55 -21.55 -14.58 19.15
C ASP A 55 -21.09 -13.69 20.31
N ASP A 56 -22.04 -12.87 20.77
CA ASP A 56 -22.48 -12.61 22.15
C ASP A 56 -21.67 -11.72 23.12
N ASP A 57 -20.37 -11.46 22.94
CA ASP A 57 -19.64 -10.68 23.99
C ASP A 57 -19.17 -9.28 23.56
N TRP A 58 -19.03 -9.02 22.26
CA TRP A 58 -18.38 -7.79 21.82
C TRP A 58 -19.36 -6.67 21.49
N ALA A 59 -20.64 -6.93 21.23
CA ALA A 59 -21.65 -5.92 20.94
C ALA A 59 -22.60 -5.67 22.12
N SER A 60 -22.60 -6.55 23.13
CA SER A 60 -23.36 -6.40 24.37
C SER A 60 -23.13 -5.01 25.01
N GLY A 61 -24.21 -4.26 25.24
CA GLY A 61 -24.19 -2.97 25.93
C GLY A 61 -23.54 -1.82 25.13
N ILE A 62 -23.81 -1.71 23.82
CA ILE A 62 -23.60 -0.45 23.09
C ILE A 62 -24.81 0.44 23.35
N ASP A 63 -24.63 1.49 24.14
CA ASP A 63 -25.69 2.46 24.44
C ASP A 63 -25.82 3.53 23.34
N ASP A 64 -26.86 4.37 23.43
CA ASP A 64 -27.11 5.48 22.52
C ASP A 64 -25.88 6.38 22.33
N HIS A 65 -25.58 6.71 21.06
CA HIS A 65 -24.43 7.53 20.64
C HIS A 65 -23.04 6.94 20.95
N GLU A 66 -22.95 5.66 21.33
CA GLU A 66 -21.67 4.98 21.50
C GLU A 66 -21.10 4.43 20.18
N SER A 67 -19.77 4.30 20.15
CA SER A 67 -19.05 3.71 19.02
C SER A 67 -18.23 2.53 19.52
N LYS A 68 -18.39 1.35 18.90
CA LYS A 68 -17.61 0.16 19.25
C LYS A 68 -16.82 -0.34 18.05
N ALA A 69 -15.54 -0.60 18.29
CA ALA A 69 -14.67 -1.16 17.27
C ALA A 69 -14.99 -2.64 17.07
N ILE A 70 -15.14 -3.08 15.82
CA ILE A 70 -15.34 -4.49 15.50
C ILE A 70 -13.98 -5.20 15.69
N PRO A 71 -13.88 -6.25 16.52
CA PRO A 71 -12.62 -6.95 16.71
C PRO A 71 -12.07 -7.53 15.40
N ALA A 72 -10.76 -7.44 15.18
CA ALA A 72 -10.10 -7.85 13.92
C ALA A 72 -10.28 -9.34 13.54
N GLY A 73 -10.69 -10.20 14.48
CA GLY A 73 -10.99 -11.62 14.26
C GLY A 73 -12.46 -11.93 13.96
N GLN A 74 -13.34 -10.92 13.97
CA GLN A 74 -14.78 -11.07 13.79
C GLN A 74 -15.32 -10.24 12.62
N GLY A 75 -14.46 -9.71 11.74
CA GLY A 75 -14.81 -8.65 10.77
C GLY A 75 -14.27 -8.82 9.35
N GLU A 76 -13.76 -10.00 8.97
CA GLU A 76 -12.98 -10.18 7.73
C GLU A 76 -13.67 -11.13 6.73
N LEU A 77 -14.07 -10.58 5.57
CA LEU A 77 -14.53 -11.39 4.44
C LEU A 77 -13.40 -11.51 3.42
N VAL A 78 -12.87 -12.74 3.27
CA VAL A 78 -11.70 -13.02 2.44
C VAL A 78 -12.12 -13.69 1.13
N PHE A 79 -11.75 -13.06 0.02
CA PHE A 79 -11.88 -13.64 -1.30
C PHE A 79 -10.55 -14.25 -1.74
N LYS A 80 -10.50 -15.59 -1.86
CA LYS A 80 -9.33 -16.30 -2.42
C LYS A 80 -9.66 -16.86 -3.80
N GLY A 81 -8.74 -16.75 -4.76
CA GLY A 81 -8.94 -17.37 -6.07
C GLY A 81 -9.95 -16.62 -6.95
N VAL A 82 -10.06 -15.29 -6.85
CA VAL A 82 -10.88 -14.48 -7.76
C VAL A 82 -10.09 -14.21 -9.03
N SER A 83 -10.69 -14.46 -10.19
CA SER A 83 -10.04 -14.27 -11.48
C SER A 83 -10.76 -13.20 -12.27
N ARG A 84 -10.07 -12.10 -12.60
CA ARG A 84 -10.62 -11.01 -13.42
C ARG A 84 -11.26 -11.59 -14.71
N PRO A 85 -12.59 -11.42 -14.93
CA PRO A 85 -13.22 -11.90 -16.15
C PRO A 85 -12.67 -11.15 -17.36
N THR A 86 -12.61 -11.81 -18.51
CA THR A 86 -12.20 -11.14 -19.75
C THR A 86 -13.37 -10.39 -20.38
N VAL A 87 -13.07 -9.34 -21.16
CA VAL A 87 -14.07 -8.55 -21.90
C VAL A 87 -15.00 -9.44 -22.75
N GLN A 88 -14.48 -10.52 -23.33
CA GLN A 88 -15.26 -11.48 -24.13
C GLN A 88 -16.27 -12.29 -23.30
N GLU A 89 -15.98 -12.55 -22.03
CA GLU A 89 -16.92 -13.23 -21.13
C GLU A 89 -18.07 -12.32 -20.72
N VAL A 90 -17.79 -11.04 -20.46
CA VAL A 90 -18.80 -10.05 -20.05
C VAL A 90 -19.71 -9.65 -21.21
N LEU A 91 -19.16 -9.50 -22.43
CA LEU A 91 -19.94 -9.19 -23.63
C LEU A 91 -20.63 -10.41 -24.26
N GLY A 92 -20.25 -11.63 -23.86
CA GLY A 92 -20.83 -12.89 -24.35
C GLY A 92 -22.14 -13.31 -23.66
N GLY A 93 -22.79 -12.41 -22.91
CA GLY A 93 -24.02 -12.70 -22.16
C GLY A 93 -23.81 -13.46 -20.85
N GLN A 94 -22.58 -13.55 -20.34
CA GLN A 94 -22.32 -14.10 -19.00
C GLN A 94 -22.28 -12.96 -17.95
N MET A 95 -22.83 -13.22 -16.76
CA MET A 95 -22.80 -12.28 -15.63
C MET A 95 -21.37 -11.77 -15.32
N PRO A 96 -21.18 -10.47 -14.97
CA PRO A 96 -19.95 -9.99 -14.37
C PRO A 96 -19.69 -10.70 -13.02
N GLU A 97 -18.43 -10.80 -12.59
CA GLU A 97 -18.09 -11.39 -11.30
C GLU A 97 -18.49 -10.42 -10.17
N ILE A 98 -19.71 -10.59 -9.65
CA ILE A 98 -20.14 -9.93 -8.42
C ILE A 98 -19.25 -10.49 -7.30
N LEU A 99 -18.50 -9.61 -6.64
CA LEU A 99 -17.55 -10.03 -5.62
C LEU A 99 -18.29 -10.37 -4.32
N GLY A 100 -19.42 -9.75 -3.99
CA GLY A 100 -20.25 -10.21 -2.87
C GLY A 100 -21.35 -9.24 -2.43
N ALA A 101 -22.02 -9.60 -1.34
CA ALA A 101 -22.93 -8.73 -0.60
C ALA A 101 -22.61 -8.80 0.90
N ILE A 102 -22.99 -7.79 1.65
CA ILE A 102 -23.07 -7.84 3.11
C ILE A 102 -24.56 -7.77 3.44
N VAL A 103 -25.08 -8.69 4.24
CA VAL A 103 -26.45 -8.58 4.77
C VAL A 103 -26.32 -8.30 6.25
N LEU A 104 -26.97 -7.23 6.69
CA LEU A 104 -26.99 -6.85 8.09
C LEU A 104 -28.33 -7.30 8.64
N VAL A 105 -28.33 -8.06 9.73
CA VAL A 105 -29.54 -8.60 10.37
C VAL A 105 -29.51 -8.10 11.81
N PHE A 106 -30.50 -7.29 12.18
CA PHE A 106 -30.60 -6.72 13.52
C PHE A 106 -31.62 -7.54 14.31
N GLU A 107 -31.17 -8.06 15.44
CA GLU A 107 -31.96 -8.86 16.38
C GLU A 107 -32.29 -8.02 17.62
N SER A 108 -33.35 -8.38 18.34
CA SER A 108 -33.53 -7.96 19.74
C SER A 108 -33.14 -9.06 20.73
N ASP A 109 -33.23 -10.35 20.37
CA ASP A 109 -32.85 -11.46 21.26
C ASP A 109 -33.04 -12.85 20.63
N ALA A 110 -32.05 -13.74 20.78
CA ALA A 110 -32.16 -15.21 20.67
C ALA A 110 -32.83 -15.84 19.41
N THR A 111 -32.79 -15.18 18.24
CA THR A 111 -33.28 -15.80 17.00
C THR A 111 -32.42 -17.03 16.65
N PRO A 112 -33.00 -18.22 16.39
CA PRO A 112 -32.20 -19.38 16.04
C PRO A 112 -31.38 -19.13 14.76
N PHE A 113 -30.05 -19.30 14.83
CA PHE A 113 -29.11 -19.13 13.71
C PHE A 113 -29.57 -19.74 12.36
N ASN A 114 -30.36 -20.82 12.41
CA ASN A 114 -30.92 -21.45 11.21
C ASN A 114 -31.98 -20.59 10.49
N ALA A 115 -32.77 -19.78 11.20
CA ALA A 115 -33.76 -18.88 10.61
C ALA A 115 -33.06 -17.72 9.88
N ILE A 116 -32.07 -17.10 10.53
CA ILE A 116 -31.20 -16.06 9.95
C ILE A 116 -30.50 -16.59 8.69
N ARG A 117 -29.98 -17.82 8.75
CA ARG A 117 -29.35 -18.48 7.61
C ARG A 117 -30.30 -18.68 6.43
N SER A 118 -31.58 -18.99 6.68
CA SER A 118 -32.58 -19.13 5.62
C SER A 118 -32.83 -17.80 4.92
N ILE A 119 -33.09 -16.74 5.70
CA ILE A 119 -33.29 -15.37 5.22
C ILE A 119 -32.10 -14.91 4.35
N VAL A 120 -30.89 -15.18 4.83
CA VAL A 120 -29.62 -14.93 4.13
C VAL A 120 -29.57 -15.61 2.76
N GLU A 121 -29.95 -16.88 2.66
CA GLU A 121 -29.98 -17.59 1.38
C GLU A 121 -31.10 -17.09 0.45
N ASP A 122 -32.23 -16.63 0.99
CA ASP A 122 -33.34 -16.04 0.21
C ASP A 122 -32.94 -14.70 -0.41
N VAL A 123 -32.35 -13.79 0.38
CA VAL A 123 -31.80 -12.50 -0.12
C VAL A 123 -30.76 -12.76 -1.20
N ARG A 124 -29.86 -13.72 -0.96
CA ARG A 124 -28.83 -14.12 -1.92
C ARG A 124 -29.43 -14.62 -3.25
N SER A 125 -30.48 -15.43 -3.17
CA SER A 125 -31.18 -15.97 -4.34
C SER A 125 -31.89 -14.87 -5.14
N ALA A 126 -32.58 -13.94 -4.46
CA ALA A 126 -33.26 -12.81 -5.06
C ALA A 126 -32.28 -11.87 -5.79
N LEU A 127 -31.17 -11.54 -5.13
CA LEU A 127 -30.14 -10.67 -5.68
C LEU A 127 -29.44 -11.29 -6.90
N ARG A 128 -29.16 -12.60 -6.85
CA ARG A 128 -28.65 -13.33 -8.01
C ARG A 128 -29.63 -13.28 -9.19
N THR A 129 -30.92 -13.38 -8.92
CA THR A 129 -31.96 -13.37 -9.96
C THR A 129 -32.10 -11.99 -10.59
N GLU A 130 -32.12 -10.91 -9.80
CA GLU A 130 -32.29 -9.55 -10.31
C GLU A 130 -31.06 -9.09 -11.11
N LEU A 131 -29.85 -9.35 -10.61
CA LEU A 131 -28.63 -9.03 -11.35
C LEU A 131 -28.55 -9.82 -12.66
N LYS A 132 -29.06 -11.06 -12.70
CA LYS A 132 -29.13 -11.87 -13.93
C LYS A 132 -30.09 -11.22 -14.91
N ARG A 133 -31.25 -10.78 -14.45
CA ARG A 133 -32.26 -10.07 -15.26
C ARG A 133 -31.70 -8.78 -15.86
N LEU A 134 -30.96 -7.99 -15.09
CA LEU A 134 -30.34 -6.74 -15.57
C LEU A 134 -29.27 -7.01 -16.64
N VAL A 135 -28.48 -8.06 -16.47
CA VAL A 135 -27.48 -8.50 -17.47
C VAL A 135 -28.14 -8.99 -18.74
N GLU A 136 -29.09 -9.93 -18.65
CA GLU A 136 -29.78 -10.51 -19.81
C GLU A 136 -30.65 -9.48 -20.55
N GLY A 137 -31.17 -8.48 -19.82
CA GLY A 137 -31.93 -7.37 -20.38
C GLY A 137 -31.08 -6.21 -20.92
N GLY A 138 -29.74 -6.26 -20.79
CA GLY A 138 -28.85 -5.17 -21.22
C GLY A 138 -28.99 -3.87 -20.43
N ALA A 139 -29.58 -3.93 -19.24
CA ALA A 139 -29.86 -2.78 -18.38
C ALA A 139 -28.75 -2.50 -17.35
N LEU A 140 -27.73 -3.37 -17.27
CA LEU A 140 -26.54 -3.14 -16.45
C LEU A 140 -25.44 -2.48 -17.30
N SER A 141 -25.17 -1.21 -17.03
CA SER A 141 -24.04 -0.45 -17.57
C SER A 141 -22.73 -1.01 -17.04
N LEU A 142 -21.83 -1.40 -17.94
CA LEU A 142 -20.52 -1.92 -17.56
C LEU A 142 -19.45 -0.83 -17.40
N THR A 143 -19.73 0.36 -17.92
CA THR A 143 -18.84 1.53 -17.86
C THR A 143 -19.04 2.35 -16.59
N ASP A 144 -20.25 2.30 -16.03
CA ASP A 144 -20.63 2.93 -14.77
C ASP A 144 -21.73 2.09 -14.11
N PRO A 145 -21.36 1.01 -13.40
CA PRO A 145 -22.30 0.01 -12.91
C PRO A 145 -23.00 0.42 -11.61
N GLU A 146 -22.50 1.47 -10.94
CA GLU A 146 -22.95 1.89 -9.61
C GLU A 146 -24.45 2.23 -9.56
N PRO A 147 -25.01 3.02 -10.51
CA PRO A 147 -26.43 3.35 -10.50
C PRO A 147 -27.34 2.13 -10.69
N ASP A 148 -26.92 1.18 -11.53
CA ASP A 148 -27.71 0.00 -11.87
C ASP A 148 -27.62 -1.07 -10.77
N ILE A 149 -26.45 -1.19 -10.11
CA ILE A 149 -26.30 -2.01 -8.90
C ILE A 149 -27.14 -1.42 -7.78
N GLU A 150 -27.08 -0.11 -7.53
CA GLU A 150 -27.95 0.54 -6.56
C GLU A 150 -29.42 0.27 -6.85
N GLN A 151 -29.83 0.33 -8.11
CA GLN A 151 -31.21 0.05 -8.51
C GLN A 151 -31.57 -1.43 -8.28
N ALA A 152 -30.66 -2.36 -8.58
CA ALA A 152 -30.83 -3.78 -8.28
C ALA A 152 -30.99 -4.00 -6.76
N VAL A 153 -30.17 -3.35 -5.94
CA VAL A 153 -30.26 -3.40 -4.48
C VAL A 153 -31.58 -2.79 -4.00
N LYS A 154 -32.01 -1.66 -4.56
CA LYS A 154 -33.32 -1.06 -4.25
C LYS A 154 -34.47 -2.01 -4.61
N ASN A 155 -34.40 -2.67 -5.76
CA ASN A 155 -35.41 -3.63 -6.21
C ASN A 155 -35.44 -4.89 -5.32
N VAL A 156 -34.27 -5.43 -4.98
CA VAL A 156 -34.15 -6.58 -4.08
C VAL A 156 -34.57 -6.20 -2.68
N ARG A 157 -34.16 -5.05 -2.15
CA ARG A 157 -34.62 -4.53 -0.86
C ARG A 157 -36.15 -4.39 -0.84
N ALA A 158 -36.75 -3.86 -1.90
CA ALA A 158 -38.21 -3.75 -2.01
C ALA A 158 -38.90 -5.13 -2.16
N ALA A 159 -38.23 -6.11 -2.76
CA ALA A 159 -38.76 -7.46 -2.96
C ALA A 159 -38.49 -8.41 -1.78
N THR A 160 -37.48 -8.10 -0.96
CA THR A 160 -37.00 -8.88 0.20
C THR A 160 -37.20 -8.13 1.51
N GLU A 161 -37.94 -7.03 1.50
CA GLU A 161 -38.78 -6.68 2.65
C GLU A 161 -39.69 -7.89 2.86
N LEU A 162 -39.18 -8.89 3.59
CA LEU A 162 -39.91 -10.07 4.02
C LEU A 162 -41.23 -9.53 4.51
N THR A 163 -42.28 -9.86 3.76
CA THR A 163 -43.58 -9.28 4.03
C THR A 163 -43.88 -9.59 5.49
N THR A 164 -44.56 -8.69 6.19
CA THR A 164 -44.85 -8.85 7.63
C THR A 164 -45.37 -10.27 7.96
N GLY A 165 -46.04 -10.92 7.01
CA GLY A 165 -46.46 -12.33 7.08
C GLY A 165 -45.34 -13.38 7.13
N GLU A 166 -44.25 -13.27 6.36
CA GLU A 166 -43.13 -14.23 6.36
C GLU A 166 -42.28 -14.11 7.63
N LYS A 167 -42.13 -12.89 8.15
CA LYS A 167 -41.52 -12.63 9.46
C LYS A 167 -42.36 -13.26 10.58
N ILE A 168 -43.68 -13.12 10.53
CA ILE A 168 -44.64 -13.75 11.45
C ILE A 168 -44.60 -15.28 11.34
N GLU A 169 -44.42 -15.86 10.15
CA GLU A 169 -44.40 -17.32 9.96
C GLU A 169 -43.09 -17.95 10.50
N LEU A 170 -41.94 -17.29 10.31
CA LEU A 170 -40.66 -17.68 10.93
C LEU A 170 -40.69 -17.50 12.46
N PHE A 171 -41.28 -16.41 12.94
CA PHE A 171 -41.60 -16.12 14.35
C PHE A 171 -42.51 -17.19 14.98
N LEU A 172 -43.51 -17.68 14.25
CA LEU A 172 -44.44 -18.70 14.76
C LEU A 172 -43.77 -20.08 14.82
N LEU A 173 -42.65 -20.28 14.14
CA LEU A 173 -41.87 -21.52 14.14
C LEU A 173 -40.72 -21.52 15.18
N SER A 174 -40.28 -20.36 15.68
CA SER A 174 -39.20 -20.25 16.68
C SER A 174 -39.68 -20.28 18.14
N TRP A 175 -40.98 -20.09 18.39
CA TRP A 175 -41.70 -20.21 19.68
C TRP A 175 -40.84 -20.25 20.95
N THR A 176 -40.40 -19.07 21.41
CA THR A 176 -40.66 -18.63 22.80
C THR A 176 -40.74 -17.11 23.01
N ASP A 177 -40.35 -16.24 22.08
CA ASP A 177 -40.59 -14.79 22.22
C ASP A 177 -40.96 -14.09 20.88
N PRO A 178 -41.84 -13.06 20.88
CA PRO A 178 -42.28 -12.33 19.68
C PRO A 178 -41.38 -11.22 19.10
N ASP A 179 -40.31 -10.77 19.74
CA ASP A 179 -39.80 -9.41 19.44
C ASP A 179 -38.57 -9.36 18.49
N ASP A 180 -38.09 -10.52 18.03
CA ASP A 180 -36.66 -10.77 17.84
C ASP A 180 -35.98 -10.30 16.52
N ILE A 181 -36.70 -9.74 15.53
CA ILE A 181 -36.08 -9.22 14.28
C ILE A 181 -36.59 -7.83 13.93
N VAL A 182 -35.77 -6.82 14.25
CA VAL A 182 -36.09 -5.40 14.05
C VAL A 182 -35.74 -4.90 12.64
N GLY A 183 -34.85 -5.57 11.89
CA GLY A 183 -34.53 -5.16 10.51
C GLY A 183 -33.52 -6.01 9.75
N ILE A 184 -33.58 -5.95 8.40
CA ILE A 184 -32.60 -6.55 7.48
C ILE A 184 -32.18 -5.51 6.45
N HIS A 185 -30.86 -5.33 6.24
CA HIS A 185 -30.33 -4.42 5.22
C HIS A 185 -29.32 -5.13 4.30
N PRO A 186 -29.63 -5.32 3.01
CA PRO A 186 -28.69 -5.86 2.03
C PRO A 186 -27.81 -4.76 1.42
N LEU A 187 -26.50 -5.02 1.33
CA LEU A 187 -25.48 -4.17 0.71
C LEU A 187 -24.80 -4.99 -0.38
N THR A 188 -24.76 -4.51 -1.61
CA THR A 188 -24.17 -5.27 -2.73
C THR A 188 -23.00 -4.50 -3.32
N PHE A 189 -21.91 -5.21 -3.61
CA PHE A 189 -20.76 -4.67 -4.32
C PHE A 189 -20.42 -5.57 -5.51
N ALA A 190 -20.26 -4.99 -6.68
CA ALA A 190 -19.79 -5.71 -7.86
C ALA A 190 -18.49 -5.08 -8.38
N ALA A 191 -17.58 -5.93 -8.86
CA ALA A 191 -16.48 -5.47 -9.69
C ALA A 191 -16.92 -5.59 -11.15
N VAL A 192 -16.95 -4.47 -11.86
CA VAL A 192 -17.19 -4.46 -13.30
C VAL A 192 -16.02 -3.75 -13.98
N GLN A 193 -15.49 -4.35 -15.05
CA GLN A 193 -14.41 -3.77 -15.82
C GLN A 193 -14.94 -2.61 -16.68
N GLY A 194 -14.60 -1.38 -16.31
CA GLY A 194 -14.61 -0.23 -17.21
C GLY A 194 -13.40 -0.27 -18.15
N SER A 195 -13.58 0.09 -19.41
CA SER A 195 -12.55 0.03 -20.45
C SER A 195 -11.38 0.99 -20.20
N GLY A 196 -10.16 0.45 -20.03
CA GLY A 196 -8.94 1.17 -20.46
C GLY A 196 -8.06 1.87 -19.42
N LEU A 197 -8.24 1.65 -18.12
CA LEU A 197 -7.29 2.04 -17.06
C LEU A 197 -7.18 0.90 -16.02
N PRO A 198 -6.11 0.80 -15.21
CA PRO A 198 -6.10 -0.12 -14.07
C PRO A 198 -7.37 0.16 -13.27
N ILE A 199 -8.09 -0.90 -12.93
CA ILE A 199 -9.32 -0.90 -12.13
C ILE A 199 -9.16 0.20 -11.06
N PRO A 200 -10.07 1.18 -10.92
CA PRO A 200 -10.17 1.91 -9.67
C PRO A 200 -10.57 0.86 -8.66
N VAL A 201 -9.55 0.29 -8.05
CA VAL A 201 -9.66 -0.70 -7.01
C VAL A 201 -10.57 -0.03 -5.99
N LEU A 202 -11.69 -0.66 -5.62
CA LEU A 202 -12.36 -0.24 -4.39
C LEU A 202 -11.42 -0.41 -3.17
N SER A 203 -10.19 -0.93 -3.35
CA SER A 203 -9.14 -0.83 -2.34
C SER A 203 -8.95 0.63 -1.98
N ASP A 204 -8.92 0.88 -0.68
CA ASP A 204 -8.76 2.21 -0.09
C ASP A 204 -9.98 3.12 -0.27
N ARG A 205 -11.17 2.56 -0.43
CA ARG A 205 -12.41 3.29 -0.19
C ARG A 205 -12.94 3.03 1.21
N ASP A 206 -13.29 4.13 1.87
CA ASP A 206 -14.08 4.12 3.08
C ASP A 206 -15.52 3.74 2.70
N LEU A 207 -16.04 2.71 3.36
CA LEU A 207 -17.44 2.31 3.33
C LEU A 207 -18.14 3.02 4.46
N ASN A 208 -18.88 4.09 4.17
CA ASN A 208 -19.70 4.81 5.15
C ASN A 208 -21.17 4.60 4.80
N LEU A 209 -21.91 3.90 5.66
CA LEU A 209 -23.29 3.52 5.40
C LEU A 209 -24.17 3.97 6.55
N ARG A 210 -25.28 4.64 6.24
CA ARG A 210 -26.31 5.04 7.22
C ARG A 210 -27.66 4.43 6.87
N PHE A 211 -28.38 3.89 7.84
CA PHE A 211 -29.70 3.29 7.62
C PHE A 211 -30.57 3.33 8.89
N LYS A 212 -31.90 3.35 8.70
CA LYS A 212 -32.90 3.52 9.76
C LYS A 212 -33.92 2.36 9.89
N PRO A 213 -33.55 1.17 10.39
CA PRO A 213 -34.53 0.16 10.75
C PRO A 213 -35.29 0.62 12.01
N SER A 214 -36.63 0.62 11.94
CA SER A 214 -37.51 0.91 13.08
C SER A 214 -37.28 2.27 13.76
N GLY A 215 -36.71 3.24 13.05
CA GLY A 215 -36.44 4.59 13.55
C GLY A 215 -34.99 4.83 13.94
N ILE A 216 -34.24 3.81 14.37
CA ILE A 216 -32.88 3.94 14.89
C ILE A 216 -31.87 4.15 13.74
N ASP A 217 -31.03 5.18 13.80
CA ASP A 217 -30.01 5.52 12.80
C ASP A 217 -28.70 4.75 13.07
N TYR A 218 -28.42 3.73 12.26
CA TYR A 218 -27.16 2.99 12.35
C TYR A 218 -26.16 3.54 11.33
N GLU A 219 -24.90 3.71 11.74
CA GLU A 219 -23.78 4.03 10.85
C GLU A 219 -22.68 2.96 10.90
N ILE A 220 -22.33 2.39 9.75
CA ILE A 220 -21.20 1.46 9.62
C ILE A 220 -20.07 2.12 8.85
N GLN A 221 -18.86 2.05 9.42
CA GLN A 221 -17.63 2.52 8.81
C GLN A 221 -16.67 1.34 8.58
N GLY A 222 -16.26 1.17 7.32
CA GLY A 222 -15.43 0.06 6.84
C GLY A 222 -14.33 0.52 5.89
N ARG A 223 -13.32 -0.29 5.62
CA ARG A 223 -12.40 -0.08 4.48
C ARG A 223 -12.24 -1.34 3.65
N LEU A 224 -12.41 -1.19 2.33
CA LEU A 224 -12.08 -2.27 1.41
C LEU A 224 -10.59 -2.23 1.12
N ILE A 225 -9.89 -3.35 1.28
CA ILE A 225 -8.43 -3.44 1.09
C ILE A 225 -8.16 -4.51 0.03
N GLY A 226 -7.54 -4.08 -1.08
CA GLY A 226 -7.00 -4.97 -2.09
C GLY A 226 -5.55 -5.28 -1.72
N GLY A 227 -5.22 -6.56 -1.57
CA GLY A 227 -3.81 -6.94 -1.50
C GLY A 227 -3.20 -6.75 -2.89
N SER A 228 -2.28 -5.79 -3.04
CA SER A 228 -1.48 -5.67 -4.26
C SER A 228 -0.42 -6.78 -4.28
N GLU A 229 -0.79 -7.96 -4.75
CA GLU A 229 0.22 -8.82 -5.37
C GLU A 229 0.72 -8.06 -6.61
N GLY A 230 2.01 -7.73 -6.63
CA GLY A 230 2.61 -6.86 -7.64
C GLY A 230 2.14 -7.21 -9.06
N VAL A 231 1.84 -6.18 -9.85
CA VAL A 231 1.73 -6.36 -11.30
C VAL A 231 3.05 -6.99 -11.76
N GLY A 232 2.99 -8.15 -12.41
CA GLY A 232 4.19 -8.87 -12.81
C GLY A 232 5.15 -7.99 -13.62
N TRP A 233 6.39 -8.44 -13.78
CA TRP A 233 7.44 -7.68 -14.46
C TRP A 233 7.02 -7.13 -15.83
N GLU A 234 7.07 -5.80 -15.98
CA GLU A 234 6.96 -5.10 -17.25
C GLU A 234 8.36 -4.74 -17.75
N SER A 235 8.69 -5.10 -18.98
CA SER A 235 9.91 -4.61 -19.62
C SER A 235 9.72 -3.17 -20.07
N LEU A 236 10.54 -2.26 -19.54
CA LEU A 236 10.56 -0.85 -19.92
C LEU A 236 11.42 -0.57 -21.19
N GLY A 237 11.97 -1.63 -21.79
CA GLY A 237 12.90 -1.58 -22.91
C GLY A 237 14.25 -0.95 -22.54
N GLY A 238 15.14 -0.84 -23.53
CA GLY A 238 16.50 -0.28 -23.36
C GLY A 238 17.53 -1.32 -22.91
N VAL A 239 18.81 -0.96 -23.03
CA VAL A 239 19.95 -1.74 -22.54
C VAL A 239 20.69 -0.89 -21.53
N LEU A 240 20.74 -1.37 -20.28
CA LEU A 240 21.23 -0.62 -19.14
C LEU A 240 22.62 -1.14 -18.73
N THR A 241 23.53 -0.23 -18.43
CA THR A 241 24.90 -0.56 -17.98
C THR A 241 25.20 -0.06 -16.57
N SER A 242 24.18 0.41 -15.84
CA SER A 242 24.26 0.76 -14.42
C SER A 242 23.00 0.35 -13.70
N ASP A 243 23.07 0.37 -12.36
CA ASP A 243 21.87 0.41 -11.53
C ASP A 243 21.05 1.69 -11.86
N PRO A 244 19.71 1.62 -11.80
CA PRO A 244 18.86 2.78 -12.00
C PRO A 244 18.78 3.66 -10.75
N ALA A 245 18.68 4.97 -10.93
CA ALA A 245 18.17 5.88 -9.90
C ALA A 245 16.73 6.29 -10.24
N ILE A 246 15.91 6.48 -9.22
CA ILE A 246 14.53 6.94 -9.38
C ILE A 246 14.26 8.14 -8.48
N VAL A 247 13.46 9.08 -8.97
CA VAL A 247 13.01 10.24 -8.20
C VAL A 247 11.57 10.57 -8.54
N SER A 248 10.86 11.13 -7.57
CA SER A 248 9.56 11.75 -7.76
C SER A 248 9.58 13.14 -7.14
N TRP A 249 9.04 14.13 -7.84
CA TRP A 249 8.81 15.47 -7.30
C TRP A 249 7.33 15.75 -6.99
N GLY A 250 6.45 14.78 -7.26
CA GLY A 250 5.02 14.92 -7.04
C GLY A 250 4.21 13.69 -7.40
N PRO A 251 2.92 13.66 -7.02
CA PRO A 251 2.03 12.55 -7.34
C PRO A 251 1.97 12.24 -8.83
N ASN A 252 1.81 10.97 -9.19
CA ASN A 252 1.75 10.50 -10.57
C ASN A 252 2.96 10.91 -11.42
N ARG A 253 4.14 11.04 -10.82
CA ARG A 253 5.38 11.33 -11.54
C ARG A 253 6.49 10.42 -11.04
N LEU A 254 7.13 9.70 -11.96
CA LEU A 254 8.40 9.00 -11.70
C LEU A 254 9.38 9.31 -12.82
N ASP A 255 10.63 9.56 -12.47
CA ASP A 255 11.73 9.74 -13.41
C ASP A 255 12.82 8.73 -13.07
N ILE A 256 13.08 7.81 -14.00
CA ILE A 256 14.13 6.79 -13.90
C ILE A 256 15.33 7.27 -14.70
N PHE A 257 16.52 7.20 -14.09
CA PHE A 257 17.79 7.53 -14.69
C PHE A 257 18.70 6.32 -14.72
N VAL A 258 19.36 6.10 -15.86
CA VAL A 258 20.26 4.96 -16.09
C VAL A 258 21.43 5.39 -16.95
N ARG A 259 22.52 4.61 -16.93
CA ARG A 259 23.57 4.71 -17.93
C ARG A 259 23.32 3.73 -19.07
N GLY A 260 23.40 4.22 -20.31
CA GLY A 260 23.30 3.39 -21.53
C GLY A 260 24.64 2.76 -21.95
N GLU A 261 24.64 2.04 -23.07
CA GLU A 261 25.87 1.43 -23.64
C GLU A 261 26.90 2.45 -24.14
N ASP A 262 26.47 3.67 -24.48
CA ASP A 262 27.31 4.77 -24.94
C ASP A 262 27.87 5.63 -23.78
N ASN A 263 27.68 5.17 -22.54
CA ASN A 263 28.00 5.86 -21.28
C ASN A 263 27.24 7.19 -21.07
N ALA A 264 26.19 7.48 -21.84
CA ALA A 264 25.32 8.62 -21.59
C ALA A 264 24.27 8.28 -20.52
N MET A 265 23.74 9.31 -19.86
CA MET A 265 22.56 9.17 -19.02
C MET A 265 21.31 9.14 -19.88
N TYR A 266 20.38 8.24 -19.56
CA TYR A 266 19.05 8.20 -20.15
C TYR A 266 17.99 8.37 -19.07
N GLN A 267 16.93 9.08 -19.42
CA GLN A 267 15.73 9.28 -18.60
C GLN A 267 14.56 8.48 -19.18
N LYS A 268 13.79 7.81 -18.32
CA LYS A 268 12.44 7.34 -18.64
C LYS A 268 11.45 7.97 -17.68
N LEU A 269 10.39 8.53 -18.23
CA LEU A 269 9.38 9.26 -17.49
C LEU A 269 8.08 8.46 -17.40
N TRP A 270 7.47 8.41 -16.22
CA TRP A 270 6.07 8.10 -16.01
C TRP A 270 5.25 9.34 -15.60
N ASN A 271 4.12 9.58 -16.27
CA ASN A 271 3.13 10.58 -15.84
C ASN A 271 1.65 10.12 -16.03
N GLY A 272 1.38 8.85 -15.76
CA GLY A 272 0.14 8.17 -16.12
C GLY A 272 0.30 7.24 -17.34
N SER A 273 1.38 7.42 -18.10
CA SER A 273 1.89 6.47 -19.08
C SER A 273 3.43 6.54 -19.14
N TRP A 274 4.09 5.47 -19.61
CA TRP A 274 5.54 5.43 -19.77
C TRP A 274 5.93 6.13 -21.07
N HIS A 275 6.85 7.08 -20.98
CA HIS A 275 7.44 7.74 -22.13
C HIS A 275 8.61 6.92 -22.70
N GLY A 276 9.08 7.31 -23.89
CA GLY A 276 10.30 6.79 -24.47
C GLY A 276 11.55 7.16 -23.65
N TRP A 277 12.61 6.38 -23.81
CA TRP A 277 13.92 6.72 -23.25
C TRP A 277 14.46 7.98 -23.94
N THR A 278 14.86 8.97 -23.16
CA THR A 278 15.43 10.23 -23.64
C THR A 278 16.88 10.33 -23.18
N SER A 279 17.82 10.49 -24.12
CA SER A 279 19.23 10.72 -23.77
C SER A 279 19.40 12.11 -23.18
N LEU A 280 20.08 12.19 -22.05
CA LEU A 280 20.52 13.43 -21.40
C LEU A 280 22.00 13.73 -21.67
N GLY A 281 22.65 12.90 -22.50
CA GLY A 281 24.07 13.00 -22.84
C GLY A 281 25.01 12.65 -21.68
N GLY A 282 26.26 13.12 -21.77
CA GLY A 282 27.32 12.86 -20.79
C GLY A 282 28.20 11.65 -21.15
N LYS A 283 29.30 11.50 -20.41
CA LYS A 283 30.22 10.35 -20.47
C LYS A 283 30.53 9.92 -19.04
N LEU A 284 29.76 8.94 -18.56
CA LEU A 284 29.63 8.61 -17.15
C LEU A 284 30.24 7.26 -16.81
N THR A 285 30.77 7.16 -15.59
CA THR A 285 31.50 5.99 -15.07
C THR A 285 30.96 5.48 -13.72
N SER A 286 29.77 5.93 -13.32
CA SER A 286 29.02 5.43 -12.16
C SER A 286 27.55 5.25 -12.49
N ALA A 287 26.81 4.58 -11.61
CA ALA A 287 25.37 4.73 -11.55
C ALA A 287 25.00 6.20 -11.21
N PRO A 288 23.82 6.68 -11.67
CA PRO A 288 23.31 7.98 -11.27
C PRO A 288 22.86 8.01 -9.81
N ALA A 289 22.84 9.21 -9.23
CA ALA A 289 21.97 9.56 -8.12
C ALA A 289 20.99 10.65 -8.57
N ALA A 290 19.79 10.66 -8.00
CA ALA A 290 18.75 11.63 -8.33
C ALA A 290 18.03 12.11 -7.06
N THR A 291 17.72 13.40 -6.99
CA THR A 291 16.93 13.98 -5.90
C THR A 291 16.03 15.11 -6.42
N SER A 292 15.05 15.49 -5.61
CA SER A 292 14.19 16.64 -5.84
C SER A 292 13.93 17.36 -4.52
N TRP A 293 14.00 18.68 -4.54
CA TRP A 293 13.67 19.53 -3.39
C TRP A 293 12.37 20.31 -3.57
N ALA A 294 11.74 20.25 -4.74
CA ALA A 294 10.46 20.89 -5.02
C ALA A 294 9.80 20.32 -6.28
N SER A 295 8.48 20.53 -6.37
CA SER A 295 7.71 20.26 -7.58
C SER A 295 8.34 20.93 -8.81
N GLY A 296 8.45 20.17 -9.91
CA GLY A 296 9.07 20.64 -11.14
C GLY A 296 10.60 20.76 -11.11
N ARG A 297 11.25 20.30 -10.04
CA ARG A 297 12.72 20.25 -9.92
C ARG A 297 13.23 18.82 -9.84
N ILE A 298 14.27 18.51 -10.61
CA ILE A 298 15.05 17.28 -10.46
C ILE A 298 16.53 17.64 -10.60
N ASP A 299 17.37 17.00 -9.80
CA ASP A 299 18.83 17.12 -9.87
C ASP A 299 19.43 15.72 -9.96
N VAL A 300 20.29 15.50 -10.95
CA VAL A 300 20.97 14.22 -11.17
C VAL A 300 22.48 14.38 -11.12
N PHE A 301 23.13 13.38 -10.53
CA PHE A 301 24.56 13.36 -10.28
C PHE A 301 25.15 12.07 -10.81
N ALA A 302 26.35 12.15 -11.39
CA ALA A 302 27.11 10.98 -11.79
C ALA A 302 28.61 11.30 -11.87
N ARG A 303 29.45 10.27 -11.81
CA ARG A 303 30.89 10.42 -11.99
C ARG A 303 31.25 10.44 -13.48
N GLY A 304 32.09 11.38 -13.91
CA GLY A 304 32.63 11.46 -15.27
C GLY A 304 33.82 10.52 -15.53
N GLU A 305 34.36 10.52 -16.75
CA GLU A 305 35.57 9.76 -17.12
C GLU A 305 36.84 10.28 -16.40
N ASP A 306 36.87 11.58 -16.08
CA ASP A 306 37.91 12.25 -15.29
C ASP A 306 37.77 12.02 -13.77
N LYS A 307 36.78 11.21 -13.36
CA LYS A 307 36.39 10.95 -11.98
C LYS A 307 35.81 12.15 -11.23
N ALA A 308 35.52 13.27 -11.88
CA ALA A 308 34.81 14.39 -11.26
C ALA A 308 33.32 14.08 -11.10
N MET A 309 32.66 14.76 -10.16
CA MET A 309 31.21 14.76 -10.08
C MET A 309 30.63 15.68 -11.14
N TYR A 310 29.68 15.18 -11.92
CA TYR A 310 28.89 15.95 -12.86
C TYR A 310 27.45 16.05 -12.39
N HIS A 311 26.86 17.22 -12.60
CA HIS A 311 25.50 17.54 -12.22
C HIS A 311 24.70 18.05 -13.43
N LYS A 312 23.42 17.68 -13.48
CA LYS A 312 22.45 18.19 -14.44
C LYS A 312 21.12 18.36 -13.73
N TRP A 313 20.36 19.38 -14.08
CA TRP A 313 19.07 19.63 -13.42
C TRP A 313 17.96 19.99 -14.40
N PHE A 314 16.73 19.77 -13.95
CA PHE A 314 15.49 20.11 -14.63
C PHE A 314 14.71 21.15 -13.83
N ASN A 315 14.24 22.21 -14.47
CA ASN A 315 13.31 23.20 -13.86
C ASN A 315 12.28 23.74 -14.88
N GLY A 316 11.66 22.82 -15.62
CA GLY A 316 10.83 23.10 -16.80
C GLY A 316 11.53 22.75 -18.11
N SER A 317 12.87 22.73 -18.10
CA SER A 317 13.70 22.13 -19.13
C SER A 317 15.00 21.61 -18.53
N TRP A 318 15.67 20.68 -19.21
CA TRP A 318 16.97 20.17 -18.81
C TRP A 318 18.08 21.17 -19.13
N HIS A 319 18.91 21.48 -18.14
CA HIS A 319 20.10 22.32 -18.31
C HIS A 319 21.30 21.51 -18.78
N GLY A 320 22.38 22.19 -19.16
CA GLY A 320 23.65 21.54 -19.52
C GLY A 320 24.26 20.75 -18.36
N TRP A 321 25.17 19.82 -18.68
CA TRP A 321 26.00 19.19 -17.66
C TRP A 321 27.01 20.21 -17.12
N GLU A 322 27.13 20.31 -15.80
CA GLU A 322 28.18 21.06 -15.13
C GLU A 322 29.09 20.14 -14.32
N SER A 323 30.39 20.44 -14.29
CA SER A 323 31.33 19.75 -13.40
C SER A 323 31.31 20.42 -12.04
N LEU A 324 31.16 19.61 -11.00
CA LEU A 324 31.27 20.00 -9.60
C LEU A 324 32.67 19.64 -9.02
N GLY A 325 33.58 19.18 -9.88
CA GLY A 325 34.95 18.82 -9.51
C GLY A 325 35.06 17.57 -8.63
N GLY A 326 36.14 17.48 -7.87
CA GLY A 326 36.45 16.33 -7.01
C GLY A 326 37.10 15.16 -7.76
N THR A 327 37.44 14.11 -7.02
CA THR A 327 37.96 12.84 -7.59
C THR A 327 37.32 11.67 -6.86
N LEU A 328 36.25 11.15 -7.44
CA LEU A 328 35.32 10.20 -6.83
C LEU A 328 35.79 8.76 -7.02
N THR A 329 35.77 7.97 -5.95
CA THR A 329 36.03 6.52 -5.98
C THR A 329 34.80 5.66 -5.68
N SER A 330 33.62 6.28 -5.54
CA SER A 330 32.30 5.66 -5.43
C SER A 330 31.31 6.28 -6.43
N GLY A 331 30.11 5.72 -6.55
CA GLY A 331 28.96 6.48 -7.05
C GLY A 331 28.55 7.59 -6.06
N PRO A 332 27.86 8.64 -6.51
CA PRO A 332 27.29 9.66 -5.63
C PRO A 332 26.05 9.13 -4.92
N ALA A 333 25.78 9.67 -3.73
CA ALA A 333 24.47 9.63 -3.08
C ALA A 333 23.99 11.06 -2.87
N ALA A 334 22.69 11.32 -3.00
CA ALA A 334 22.13 12.66 -2.89
C ALA A 334 20.81 12.66 -2.13
N ALA A 335 20.59 13.69 -1.30
CA ALA A 335 19.34 13.92 -0.60
C ALA A 335 19.01 15.41 -0.58
N SER A 336 17.73 15.71 -0.38
CA SER A 336 17.26 17.04 0.01
C SER A 336 16.48 16.90 1.32
N TRP A 337 16.70 17.84 2.23
CA TRP A 337 15.91 17.97 3.46
C TRP A 337 15.01 19.21 3.45
N GLY A 338 15.02 19.99 2.37
CA GLY A 338 14.27 21.24 2.30
C GLY A 338 14.37 21.92 0.94
N SER A 339 13.43 22.83 0.69
CA SER A 339 13.39 23.60 -0.56
C SER A 339 14.69 24.39 -0.75
N GLY A 340 15.23 24.35 -1.97
CA GLY A 340 16.47 25.03 -2.32
C GLY A 340 17.73 24.36 -1.76
N ARG A 341 17.62 23.17 -1.16
CA ARG A 341 18.75 22.44 -0.57
C ARG A 341 18.97 21.09 -1.20
N ILE A 342 20.23 20.80 -1.54
CA ILE A 342 20.71 19.48 -1.97
C ILE A 342 22.04 19.21 -1.27
N ASP A 343 22.23 17.98 -0.83
CA ASP A 343 23.47 17.49 -0.23
C ASP A 343 23.91 16.23 -0.96
N THR A 344 25.19 16.17 -1.35
CA THR A 344 25.77 15.06 -2.11
C THR A 344 26.98 14.48 -1.41
N PHE A 345 27.09 13.15 -1.45
CA PHE A 345 28.07 12.39 -0.70
C PHE A 345 28.79 11.39 -1.60
N VAL A 346 30.11 11.35 -1.49
CA VAL A 346 30.98 10.48 -2.29
C VAL A 346 32.15 9.97 -1.46
N ARG A 347 32.78 8.89 -1.89
CA ARG A 347 34.08 8.47 -1.37
C ARG A 347 35.21 9.12 -2.17
N GLY A 348 36.18 9.71 -1.46
CA GLY A 348 37.40 10.28 -2.05
C GLY A 348 38.48 9.24 -2.37
N THR A 349 39.63 9.69 -2.87
CA THR A 349 40.81 8.83 -3.12
C THR A 349 41.53 8.42 -1.84
N ASP A 350 41.31 9.16 -0.76
CA ASP A 350 41.78 8.92 0.59
C ASP A 350 40.88 7.95 1.39
N GLY A 351 39.81 7.43 0.77
CA GLY A 351 38.84 6.56 1.42
C GLY A 351 37.86 7.27 2.35
N ALA A 352 37.97 8.61 2.52
CA ALA A 352 37.06 9.39 3.34
C ALA A 352 35.73 9.66 2.63
N LEU A 353 34.71 9.99 3.42
CA LEU A 353 33.46 10.56 2.92
C LEU A 353 33.68 12.04 2.62
N TRP A 354 33.32 12.46 1.42
CA TRP A 354 33.35 13.85 0.98
C TRP A 354 31.94 14.33 0.69
N HIS A 355 31.68 15.59 1.05
CA HIS A 355 30.38 16.22 0.98
C HIS A 355 30.46 17.52 0.17
N LYS A 356 29.43 17.75 -0.66
CA LYS A 356 29.21 19.02 -1.37
C LYS A 356 27.72 19.31 -1.38
N TRP A 357 27.36 20.58 -1.16
CA TRP A 357 25.96 20.97 -1.05
C TRP A 357 25.61 22.23 -1.83
N PHE A 358 24.32 22.41 -2.06
CA PHE A 358 23.71 23.55 -2.72
C PHE A 358 22.69 24.21 -1.79
N ASP A 359 22.75 25.54 -1.63
CA ASP A 359 21.75 26.35 -0.90
C ASP A 359 21.42 27.68 -1.61
N GLY A 360 21.48 27.66 -2.94
CA GLY A 360 21.42 28.84 -3.81
C GLY A 360 22.70 28.97 -4.66
N ALA A 361 23.80 28.42 -4.16
CA ALA A 361 25.03 28.15 -4.91
C ALA A 361 25.66 26.84 -4.42
N TRP A 362 26.51 26.23 -5.24
CA TRP A 362 27.33 25.09 -4.83
C TRP A 362 28.47 25.57 -3.94
N HIS A 363 28.62 24.93 -2.78
CA HIS A 363 29.76 25.16 -1.88
C HIS A 363 30.93 24.25 -2.22
N ASP A 364 32.11 24.53 -1.69
CA ASP A 364 33.31 23.71 -1.87
C ASP A 364 33.17 22.32 -1.25
N TRP A 365 34.00 21.40 -1.73
CA TRP A 365 34.07 20.05 -1.16
C TRP A 365 34.61 20.11 0.27
N GLU A 366 33.91 19.47 1.21
CA GLU A 366 34.39 19.26 2.56
C GLU A 366 34.58 17.77 2.84
N SER A 367 35.67 17.42 3.55
CA SER A 367 35.88 16.06 4.02
C SER A 367 35.10 15.88 5.33
N LEU A 368 34.29 14.83 5.39
CA LEU A 368 33.61 14.39 6.60
C LEU A 368 34.39 13.27 7.32
N GLY A 369 35.62 13.01 6.88
CA GLY A 369 36.51 11.99 7.43
C GLY A 369 36.00 10.56 7.24
N GLY A 370 36.41 9.68 8.15
CA GLY A 370 36.08 8.25 8.09
C GLY A 370 36.93 7.47 7.08
N GLN A 371 36.71 6.16 7.03
CA GLN A 371 37.33 5.24 6.06
C GLN A 371 36.27 4.25 5.60
N ILE A 372 35.70 4.51 4.43
CA ILE A 372 34.51 3.80 3.92
C ILE A 372 34.83 2.91 2.70
N ILE A 373 34.08 1.83 2.57
CA ILE A 373 34.17 0.90 1.44
C ILE A 373 32.82 0.82 0.73
N GLY A 374 32.81 1.15 -0.56
CA GLY A 374 31.61 1.13 -1.40
C GLY A 374 30.95 2.50 -1.49
N ASP A 375 29.67 2.50 -1.83
CA ASP A 375 28.89 3.72 -2.02
C ASP A 375 28.23 4.12 -0.69
N PRO A 376 28.18 5.43 -0.36
CA PRO A 376 27.39 5.91 0.78
C PRO A 376 25.90 5.82 0.48
N ALA A 377 25.08 5.79 1.53
CA ALA A 377 23.63 5.95 1.44
C ALA A 377 23.21 7.12 2.34
N VAL A 378 22.20 7.88 1.93
CA VAL A 378 21.75 9.07 2.67
C VAL A 378 20.23 9.15 2.70
N ALA A 379 19.69 9.53 3.86
CA ALA A 379 18.29 9.87 4.01
C ALA A 379 18.13 11.16 4.82
N SER A 380 16.95 11.78 4.68
CA SER A 380 16.46 12.83 5.56
C SER A 380 15.08 12.45 6.05
N TRP A 381 14.82 12.63 7.34
CA TRP A 381 13.49 12.48 7.93
C TRP A 381 12.81 13.82 8.24
N GLY A 382 13.47 14.94 7.97
CA GLY A 382 12.96 16.27 8.28
C GLY A 382 13.93 17.40 7.96
N SER A 383 13.41 18.62 7.99
CA SER A 383 14.19 19.83 7.71
C SER A 383 15.37 19.96 8.66
N GLY A 384 16.54 20.33 8.11
CA GLY A 384 17.79 20.47 8.85
C GLY A 384 18.42 19.15 9.26
N ARG A 385 17.91 17.99 8.79
CA ARG A 385 18.44 16.68 9.12
C ARG A 385 18.97 15.93 7.92
N LEU A 386 20.17 15.37 8.04
CA LEU A 386 20.70 14.32 7.17
C LEU A 386 21.31 13.20 7.98
N ASP A 387 21.17 11.98 7.48
CA ASP A 387 21.79 10.79 8.03
C ASP A 387 22.48 10.02 6.91
N VAL A 388 23.80 9.90 7.02
CA VAL A 388 24.65 9.21 6.05
C VAL A 388 25.15 7.90 6.64
N PHE A 389 25.00 6.84 5.87
CA PHE A 389 25.38 5.49 6.21
C PHE A 389 26.43 4.99 5.23
N ALA A 390 27.42 4.29 5.74
CA ALA A 390 28.44 3.67 4.92
C ALA A 390 28.96 2.39 5.57
N ARG A 391 29.48 1.49 4.75
CA ARG A 391 30.25 0.36 5.25
C ARG A 391 31.69 0.79 5.54
N GLY A 392 32.20 0.49 6.73
CA GLY A 392 33.59 0.77 7.13
C GLY A 392 34.59 -0.26 6.60
N THR A 393 35.88 -0.01 6.84
CA THR A 393 36.96 -0.96 6.49
C THR A 393 36.96 -2.25 7.33
N ASP A 394 36.31 -2.20 8.49
CA ASP A 394 35.98 -3.33 9.37
C ASP A 394 34.71 -4.09 8.93
N ASN A 395 34.09 -3.68 7.81
CA ASN A 395 32.78 -4.12 7.35
C ASN A 395 31.60 -3.79 8.29
N ALA A 396 31.76 -2.96 9.32
CA ALA A 396 30.64 -2.51 10.13
C ALA A 396 29.80 -1.46 9.38
N LEU A 397 28.54 -1.28 9.80
CA LEU A 397 27.74 -0.11 9.43
C LEU A 397 28.22 1.08 10.25
N TRP A 398 28.57 2.16 9.58
CA TRP A 398 28.94 3.44 10.17
C TRP A 398 27.93 4.52 9.79
N HIS A 399 27.63 5.39 10.74
CA HIS A 399 26.64 6.45 10.63
C HIS A 399 27.26 7.80 10.99
N LYS A 400 26.92 8.83 10.22
CA LYS A 400 27.25 10.23 10.50
C LYS A 400 26.03 11.07 10.17
N TRP A 401 25.74 12.08 10.97
CA TRP A 401 24.54 12.88 10.78
C TRP A 401 24.78 14.38 10.95
N PHE A 402 23.85 15.14 10.39
CA PHE A 402 23.78 16.59 10.47
C PHE A 402 22.46 17.02 11.10
N ASP A 403 22.51 17.93 12.09
CA ASP A 403 21.33 18.57 12.72
C ASP A 403 21.57 20.06 13.02
N GLY A 404 22.32 20.72 12.13
CA GLY A 404 22.86 22.07 12.32
C GLY A 404 24.40 22.07 12.44
N ALA A 405 24.97 20.92 12.81
CA ALA A 405 26.39 20.62 12.69
C ALA A 405 26.59 19.14 12.36
N TRP A 406 27.73 18.80 11.77
CA TRP A 406 28.14 17.41 11.57
C TRP A 406 28.62 16.79 12.89
N HIS A 407 28.06 15.64 13.25
CA HIS A 407 28.50 14.86 14.40
C HIS A 407 29.56 13.83 14.03
N ASP A 408 30.26 13.27 15.03
CA ASP A 408 31.28 12.25 14.81
C ASP A 408 30.71 10.95 14.23
N TRP A 409 31.58 10.16 13.61
CA TRP A 409 31.23 8.85 13.10
C TRP A 409 30.84 7.91 14.25
N GLN A 410 29.64 7.33 14.17
CA GLN A 410 29.14 6.32 15.08
C GLN A 410 29.15 4.95 14.41
N SER A 411 29.82 3.97 15.02
CA SER A 411 29.68 2.57 14.60
C SER A 411 28.35 2.03 15.08
N LEU A 412 27.60 1.42 14.17
CA LEU A 412 26.34 0.72 14.43
C LEU A 412 26.54 -0.81 14.44
N GLY A 413 27.79 -1.27 14.34
CA GLY A 413 28.16 -2.68 14.33
C GLY A 413 27.72 -3.43 13.07
N GLY A 414 27.58 -4.75 13.18
CA GLY A 414 27.25 -5.64 12.06
C GLY A 414 28.45 -6.01 11.20
N VAL A 415 28.22 -6.88 10.21
CA VAL A 415 29.22 -7.32 9.22
C VAL A 415 28.55 -7.28 7.85
N LEU A 416 28.83 -6.24 7.07
CA LEU A 416 28.17 -5.92 5.80
C LEU A 416 28.95 -6.47 4.61
N THR A 417 28.22 -7.04 3.65
CA THR A 417 28.79 -7.55 2.39
C THR A 417 28.33 -6.75 1.16
N ALA A 418 27.60 -5.66 1.37
CA ALA A 418 27.13 -4.72 0.36
C ALA A 418 26.97 -3.30 0.96
N SER A 419 26.75 -2.29 0.12
CA SER A 419 26.34 -0.96 0.56
C SER A 419 24.97 -1.02 1.28
N PRO A 420 24.71 -0.16 2.28
CA PRO A 420 23.43 -0.12 2.98
C PRO A 420 22.33 0.53 2.13
N GLY A 421 21.08 0.12 2.33
CA GLY A 421 19.88 0.86 1.90
C GLY A 421 19.28 1.60 3.09
N VAL A 422 18.75 2.81 2.89
CA VAL A 422 18.11 3.59 3.97
C VAL A 422 16.89 4.36 3.46
N THR A 423 15.85 4.44 4.29
CA THR A 423 14.70 5.32 4.05
C THR A 423 14.17 5.90 5.36
N SER A 424 13.20 6.80 5.24
CA SER A 424 12.39 7.28 6.34
C SER A 424 10.96 7.54 5.87
N TRP A 425 9.99 7.31 6.75
CA TRP A 425 8.59 7.68 6.53
C TRP A 425 8.04 8.67 7.57
N ALA A 426 8.80 8.97 8.62
CA ALA A 426 8.39 9.86 9.70
C ALA A 426 9.58 10.57 10.34
N SER A 427 9.31 11.77 10.87
CA SER A 427 10.28 12.52 11.66
C SER A 427 10.79 11.69 12.84
N GLY A 428 12.10 11.76 13.08
CA GLY A 428 12.77 10.98 14.13
C GLY A 428 12.90 9.48 13.85
N ARG A 429 12.62 9.03 12.62
CA ARG A 429 12.72 7.63 12.21
C ARG A 429 13.65 7.42 11.02
N LEU A 430 14.47 6.37 11.08
CA LEU A 430 15.23 5.83 9.95
C LEU A 430 15.16 4.32 9.95
N ASP A 431 15.03 3.73 8.76
CA ASP A 431 15.01 2.29 8.56
C ASP A 431 16.18 1.94 7.63
N VAL A 432 17.19 1.25 8.17
CA VAL A 432 18.42 0.88 7.45
C VAL A 432 18.44 -0.63 7.22
N VAL A 433 18.69 -1.06 5.99
CA VAL A 433 18.74 -2.47 5.61
C VAL A 433 20.10 -2.82 5.03
N VAL A 434 20.61 -3.99 5.40
CA VAL A 434 21.92 -4.45 4.97
C VAL A 434 21.93 -5.94 4.67
N ARG A 435 22.77 -6.32 3.72
CA ARG A 435 23.14 -7.73 3.54
C ARG A 435 24.32 -8.08 4.45
N GLY A 436 24.10 -9.04 5.34
CA GLY A 436 25.09 -9.50 6.31
C GLY A 436 26.17 -10.41 5.73
N GLY A 437 27.15 -10.78 6.58
CA GLY A 437 28.25 -11.71 6.27
C GLY A 437 27.80 -13.10 5.85
N ASP A 438 26.61 -13.51 6.28
CA ASP A 438 25.97 -14.78 5.93
C ASP A 438 25.03 -14.67 4.72
N ASN A 439 25.03 -13.52 4.02
CA ASN A 439 24.09 -13.15 2.97
C ASN A 439 22.62 -12.99 3.42
N GLY A 440 22.36 -12.93 4.73
CA GLY A 440 21.02 -12.65 5.27
C GLY A 440 20.65 -11.17 5.18
N CYS A 441 19.35 -10.88 5.28
CA CYS A 441 18.81 -9.53 5.44
C CYS A 441 18.76 -9.15 6.92
N TYR A 442 19.31 -7.97 7.22
CA TYR A 442 19.28 -7.38 8.55
C TYR A 442 18.74 -5.95 8.45
N HIS A 443 17.95 -5.58 9.45
CA HIS A 443 17.33 -4.28 9.56
C HIS A 443 17.78 -3.60 10.86
N LYS A 444 18.02 -2.29 10.81
CA LYS A 444 18.32 -1.46 11.97
C LYS A 444 17.41 -0.24 11.97
N LEU A 445 16.68 -0.07 13.06
CA LEU A 445 15.71 0.99 13.25
C LEU A 445 16.27 2.08 14.16
N PHE A 446 16.15 3.33 13.73
CA PHE A 446 16.22 4.50 14.61
C PHE A 446 14.80 5.00 14.88
N ASN A 447 14.44 5.18 16.15
CA ASN A 447 13.17 5.80 16.55
C ASN A 447 13.36 6.64 17.82
N GLY A 448 14.07 7.77 17.67
CA GLY A 448 14.62 8.55 18.78
C GLY A 448 15.92 7.98 19.37
N GLU A 449 16.11 6.67 19.27
CA GLU A 449 17.36 5.96 19.55
C GLU A 449 17.56 4.80 18.58
N TRP A 450 18.81 4.31 18.47
CA TRP A 450 19.13 3.12 17.69
C TRP A 450 18.72 1.87 18.44
N LEU A 451 17.84 1.07 17.84
CA LEU A 451 17.49 -0.25 18.35
C LEU A 451 18.50 -1.31 17.90
N ASP A 452 18.44 -2.48 18.53
CA ASP A 452 19.24 -3.64 18.16
C ASP A 452 18.98 -4.10 16.72
N TRP A 453 19.95 -4.84 16.17
CA TRP A 453 19.79 -5.43 14.85
C TRP A 453 18.66 -6.46 14.82
N GLU A 454 17.73 -6.28 13.89
CA GLU A 454 16.65 -7.21 13.60
C GLU A 454 17.08 -8.13 12.43
N VAL A 455 16.94 -9.44 12.61
CA VAL A 455 17.24 -10.43 11.57
C VAL A 455 15.96 -10.74 10.80
N LEU A 456 15.91 -10.34 9.53
CA LEU A 456 14.75 -10.59 8.67
C LEU A 456 14.86 -11.91 7.88
N GLY A 457 16.03 -12.55 7.90
CA GLY A 457 16.27 -13.82 7.24
C GLY A 457 16.53 -13.68 5.74
N GLY A 458 16.14 -14.69 4.96
CA GLY A 458 16.43 -14.76 3.52
C GLY A 458 17.92 -14.99 3.18
N LYS A 459 18.21 -15.14 1.88
CA LYS A 459 19.58 -15.24 1.33
C LYS A 459 19.67 -14.48 0.01
N PHE A 460 20.56 -13.49 -0.03
CA PHE A 460 20.61 -12.52 -1.11
C PHE A 460 21.96 -12.47 -1.82
N SER A 461 21.92 -12.34 -3.14
CA SER A 461 23.09 -12.20 -4.02
C SER A 461 23.41 -10.74 -4.35
N SER A 462 22.52 -9.79 -4.08
CA SER A 462 22.71 -8.33 -4.24
C SER A 462 22.80 -7.59 -2.90
N GLY A 463 23.02 -6.27 -2.94
CA GLY A 463 22.60 -5.39 -1.86
C GLY A 463 21.07 -5.41 -1.68
N LEU A 464 20.59 -4.70 -0.66
CA LEU A 464 19.17 -4.59 -0.34
C LEU A 464 18.74 -3.13 -0.46
N ASP A 465 17.58 -2.92 -1.06
CA ASP A 465 16.95 -1.60 -1.16
C ASP A 465 15.70 -1.56 -0.30
N ILE A 466 15.41 -0.39 0.26
CA ILE A 466 14.22 -0.14 1.06
C ILE A 466 13.57 1.18 0.65
N ALA A 467 12.25 1.20 0.58
CA ALA A 467 11.47 2.39 0.31
C ALA A 467 10.26 2.47 1.25
N SER A 468 9.82 3.69 1.51
CA SER A 468 8.53 3.96 2.15
C SER A 468 7.44 4.12 1.09
N TRP A 469 6.30 3.47 1.30
CA TRP A 469 5.09 3.70 0.49
C TRP A 469 4.16 4.75 1.12
N GLY A 470 4.45 5.14 2.35
CA GLY A 470 3.63 6.03 3.15
C GLY A 470 3.88 5.82 4.64
N PRO A 471 3.15 6.53 5.50
CA PRO A 471 3.31 6.36 6.93
C PRO A 471 3.09 4.91 7.34
N LYS A 472 3.97 4.38 8.20
CA LYS A 472 3.90 3.03 8.77
C LYS A 472 4.03 1.88 7.77
N ARG A 473 4.49 2.15 6.54
CA ARG A 473 4.68 1.14 5.49
C ARG A 473 6.07 1.20 4.88
N LEU A 474 6.79 0.08 4.92
CA LEU A 474 8.08 -0.09 4.23
C LEU A 474 8.01 -1.29 3.30
N ASP A 475 8.74 -1.18 2.20
CA ASP A 475 8.93 -2.25 1.24
C ASP A 475 10.43 -2.42 1.01
N LEU A 476 10.91 -3.65 1.22
CA LEU A 476 12.29 -4.06 1.06
C LEU A 476 12.39 -4.99 -0.13
N VAL A 477 13.40 -4.80 -0.97
CA VAL A 477 13.68 -5.70 -2.11
C VAL A 477 15.14 -6.12 -2.15
N GLY A 478 15.38 -7.30 -2.71
CA GLY A 478 16.71 -7.80 -2.96
C GLY A 478 16.70 -9.00 -3.89
N ARG A 479 17.79 -9.20 -4.64
CA ARG A 479 17.94 -10.35 -5.51
C ARG A 479 18.37 -11.57 -4.70
N GLY A 480 17.59 -12.65 -4.78
CA GLY A 480 17.88 -13.94 -4.16
C GLY A 480 19.05 -14.67 -4.81
N MET A 481 19.40 -15.82 -4.26
CA MET A 481 20.47 -16.69 -4.79
C MET A 481 20.09 -17.35 -6.14
N ASP A 482 18.81 -17.41 -6.45
CA ASP A 482 18.21 -17.91 -7.70
C ASP A 482 18.05 -16.83 -8.78
N ASN A 483 18.53 -15.61 -8.51
CA ASN A 483 18.35 -14.40 -9.32
C ASN A 483 16.92 -13.83 -9.38
N ALA A 484 15.96 -14.36 -8.62
CA ALA A 484 14.65 -13.74 -8.48
C ALA A 484 14.72 -12.50 -7.58
N CYS A 485 13.82 -11.55 -7.77
CA CYS A 485 13.63 -10.45 -6.82
C CYS A 485 12.71 -10.94 -5.70
N TYR A 486 13.20 -10.87 -4.48
CA TYR A 486 12.42 -11.10 -3.27
C TYR A 486 12.00 -9.76 -2.70
N HIS A 487 10.80 -9.76 -2.12
CA HIS A 487 10.18 -8.59 -1.52
C HIS A 487 9.68 -8.98 -0.13
N ALA A 488 9.93 -8.11 0.84
CA ALA A 488 9.36 -8.17 2.17
C ALA A 488 8.79 -6.80 2.50
N TRP A 489 7.79 -6.76 3.38
CA TRP A 489 7.19 -5.50 3.76
C TRP A 489 6.93 -5.41 5.24
N TYR A 490 6.99 -4.19 5.76
CA TYR A 490 6.64 -3.86 7.14
C TYR A 490 5.34 -3.07 7.16
N ASP A 491 4.40 -3.46 8.01
CA ASP A 491 3.15 -2.72 8.21
C ASP A 491 2.85 -2.56 9.71
N ASN A 492 2.62 -1.32 10.12
CA ASN A 492 2.24 -0.97 11.49
C ASN A 492 0.89 -0.21 11.52
N THR A 493 0.09 -0.39 10.48
CA THR A 493 -1.32 0.05 10.42
C THR A 493 -2.29 -1.05 10.84
N PHE A 494 -1.84 -2.31 10.89
CA PHE A 494 -2.60 -3.48 11.34
C PHE A 494 -2.00 -4.08 12.62
N THR A 495 -2.82 -4.79 13.40
CA THR A 495 -2.45 -5.42 14.70
C THR A 495 -1.42 -6.56 14.62
N GLY A 496 -0.85 -6.81 13.43
CA GLY A 496 0.35 -7.62 13.24
C GLY A 496 1.54 -6.71 12.97
N ASN A 497 2.12 -6.15 14.03
CA ASN A 497 3.31 -5.32 13.92
C ASN A 497 4.48 -6.20 13.46
N GLY A 498 5.03 -5.94 12.27
CA GLY A 498 6.24 -6.63 11.85
C GLY A 498 6.41 -6.74 10.35
N TRP A 499 7.49 -7.42 9.99
CA TRP A 499 7.81 -7.80 8.62
C TRP A 499 7.00 -9.03 8.19
N SER A 500 6.63 -9.07 6.90
CA SER A 500 5.87 -10.12 6.22
C SER A 500 6.56 -11.47 6.12
#